data_AF-A0A3D2J9Q4-F1
#
_entry.id   AF-A0A3D2J9Q4-F1
#
_cell.length_a   1.000
_cell.length_b   1.000
_cell.length_c   1.000
_cell.angle_alpha   90.00
_cell.angle_beta   90.00
_cell.angle_gamma   90.00
#
_symmetry.space_group_name_H-M   'P 1'
#
loop_
_entity.id
_entity.type
_entity.pdbx_description
1 polymer ?
#
loop_
_entity_poly.entity_id
_entity_poly.type
_entity_poly.pdbx_seq_one_letter_code
_entity_poly.pdbx_strand_id
1 'polypeptide(L)'
;MRVADTEGQVMSAGFTLGIEEEFQLVSRDTGELVSCADMLLKKGEPIFGEQIKPEMSQSTLELISKVLPDIATARRELHDTRAALARFVAQEGIALVSAGTHPSSSWRDQQSSRGERYVELAEEYQDIVRSDLIFGLHVHVGVEDKDVAISVMNQARTWIPHLLALSTNAPFWSGRMTGLKSYRAVQWKRFPRSGVPYSFASWGAFNGYVQDLIDMKCIDDGKKIWWDIRPHAYFDTVEFRVCDMPSTVDDTLALAALCQALVAKLARLYEQGKPAPLVQGRYIDENKWRAMRYGLDAEVIDFTKKRTISMRDSIRELLDFVDDVVDDLG
;
A
#
# COMPACT_ATOMS: atom_id res chain seq x y z
N MET A 1 47.99 16.56 -1.29
CA MET A 1 47.05 15.86 -2.20
C MET A 1 46.24 14.93 -1.33
N ARG A 2 45.13 15.44 -0.78
CA ARG A 2 44.22 14.66 0.09
C ARG A 2 43.14 14.07 -0.80
N VAL A 3 43.04 12.75 -0.79
CA VAL A 3 41.91 12.00 -1.32
C VAL A 3 40.71 12.38 -0.43
N ALA A 4 39.68 12.96 -1.03
CA ALA A 4 38.43 13.24 -0.33
C ALA A 4 37.57 11.98 -0.42
N ASP A 5 37.19 11.44 0.74
CA ASP A 5 36.16 10.42 0.89
C ASP A 5 34.84 10.92 0.30
N THR A 6 34.41 10.32 -0.80
CA THR A 6 33.11 10.52 -1.45
C THR A 6 32.22 9.27 -1.27
N GLU A 7 32.26 8.64 -0.10
CA GLU A 7 31.46 7.41 0.17
C GLU A 7 30.22 7.66 1.05
N GLY A 8 29.94 8.90 1.48
CA GLY A 8 28.91 9.15 2.51
C GLY A 8 27.84 10.19 2.21
N GLN A 9 27.65 10.66 0.97
CA GLN A 9 26.84 11.88 0.75
C GLN A 9 25.80 11.83 -0.38
N VAL A 10 25.47 10.67 -0.96
CA VAL A 10 24.61 10.60 -2.16
C VAL A 10 23.29 9.82 -1.98
N MET A 11 23.11 9.04 -0.90
CA MET A 11 22.03 8.03 -0.86
C MET A 11 20.66 8.51 -0.33
N SER A 12 20.57 9.58 0.47
CA SER A 12 19.27 10.02 1.02
C SER A 12 18.43 10.83 0.03
N ALA A 13 19.04 11.41 -1.00
CA ALA A 13 18.40 12.38 -1.88
C ALA A 13 17.41 11.78 -2.91
N GLY A 14 17.19 10.46 -2.93
CA GLY A 14 16.40 9.77 -3.95
C GLY A 14 15.15 9.01 -3.48
N PHE A 15 15.09 8.57 -2.23
CA PHE A 15 14.02 7.66 -1.74
C PHE A 15 12.91 8.42 -1.01
N THR A 16 12.33 9.43 -1.67
CA THR A 16 11.21 10.21 -1.13
C THR A 16 9.98 9.33 -0.87
N LEU A 17 9.09 9.78 0.03
CA LEU A 17 7.88 9.08 0.42
C LEU A 17 6.63 9.80 -0.06
N GLY A 18 5.65 9.03 -0.55
CA GLY A 18 4.25 9.44 -0.66
C GLY A 18 3.39 8.44 0.10
N ILE A 19 2.45 8.90 0.91
CA ILE A 19 1.61 8.05 1.75
C ILE A 19 0.15 8.36 1.47
N GLU A 20 -0.62 7.33 1.12
CA GLU A 20 -2.06 7.40 0.90
C GLU A 20 -2.77 6.55 1.97
N GLU A 21 -3.72 7.16 2.68
CA GLU A 21 -4.43 6.56 3.80
C GLU A 21 -5.94 6.59 3.53
N GLU A 22 -6.55 5.42 3.40
CA GLU A 22 -7.99 5.29 3.17
C GLU A 22 -8.72 5.19 4.52
N PHE A 23 -9.53 6.20 4.85
CA PHE A 23 -10.32 6.22 6.08
C PHE A 23 -11.77 5.86 5.85
N GLN A 24 -12.31 5.10 6.80
CA GLN A 24 -13.73 4.81 6.90
C GLN A 24 -14.47 6.02 7.49
N LEU A 25 -15.53 6.46 6.84
CA LEU A 25 -16.41 7.52 7.33
C LEU A 25 -17.58 6.89 8.11
N VAL A 26 -17.62 7.07 9.43
CA VAL A 26 -18.66 6.47 10.28
C VAL A 26 -19.48 7.52 11.02
N SER A 27 -20.76 7.20 11.25
CA SER A 27 -21.61 7.96 12.16
C SER A 27 -21.09 7.84 13.59
N ARG A 28 -20.98 8.97 14.31
CA ARG A 28 -20.58 8.96 15.72
C ARG A 28 -21.62 8.34 16.65
N ASP A 29 -22.88 8.30 16.22
CA ASP A 29 -23.98 7.79 17.03
C ASP A 29 -24.15 6.27 16.89
N THR A 30 -23.96 5.73 15.68
CA THR A 30 -24.20 4.31 15.38
C THR A 30 -22.93 3.50 15.16
N GLY A 31 -21.83 4.17 14.80
CA GLY A 31 -20.59 3.50 14.36
C GLY A 31 -20.72 2.80 13.01
N GLU A 32 -21.79 3.05 12.25
CA GLU A 32 -21.97 2.50 10.90
C GLU A 32 -21.38 3.44 9.85
N LEU A 33 -20.95 2.86 8.72
CA LEU A 33 -20.50 3.62 7.56
C LEU A 33 -21.56 4.58 7.03
N VAL A 34 -21.11 5.77 6.62
CA VAL A 34 -21.95 6.82 6.05
C VAL A 34 -21.40 7.23 4.70
N SER A 35 -22.24 7.19 3.67
CA SER A 35 -21.92 7.66 2.32
C SER A 35 -21.98 9.19 2.25
N CYS A 36 -20.88 9.88 2.58
CA CYS A 36 -20.81 11.35 2.63
C CYS A 36 -19.53 11.96 2.06
N ALA A 37 -18.67 11.19 1.40
CA ALA A 37 -17.40 11.66 0.84
C ALA A 37 -17.55 12.91 -0.05
N ASP A 38 -18.51 12.93 -0.98
CA ASP A 38 -18.74 14.07 -1.88
C ASP A 38 -18.98 15.39 -1.11
N MET A 39 -19.73 15.32 -0.01
CA MET A 39 -20.02 16.47 0.85
C MET A 39 -18.75 16.95 1.57
N LEU A 40 -17.99 16.02 2.14
CA LEU A 40 -16.73 16.31 2.84
C LEU A 40 -15.67 16.87 1.91
N LEU A 41 -15.52 16.32 0.70
CA LEU A 41 -14.59 16.81 -0.32
C LEU A 41 -14.90 18.27 -0.69
N LYS A 42 -16.16 18.57 -0.96
CA LYS A 42 -16.60 19.94 -1.30
C LYS A 42 -16.36 20.94 -0.16
N LYS A 43 -16.65 20.56 1.08
CA LYS A 43 -16.43 21.43 2.25
C LYS A 43 -14.95 21.54 2.62
N GLY A 44 -14.17 20.49 2.36
CA GLY A 44 -12.77 20.36 2.74
C GLY A 44 -11.80 20.96 1.72
N GLU A 45 -12.21 21.20 0.47
CA GLU A 45 -11.38 21.78 -0.60
C GLU A 45 -10.57 23.01 -0.15
N PRO A 46 -11.14 24.01 0.57
CA PRO A 46 -10.37 25.19 1.01
C PRO A 46 -9.31 24.88 2.07
N ILE A 47 -9.38 23.73 2.74
CA ILE A 47 -8.53 23.35 3.87
C ILE A 47 -7.44 22.37 3.42
N PHE A 48 -7.84 21.37 2.64
CA PHE A 48 -7.00 20.23 2.25
C PHE A 48 -6.60 20.26 0.78
N GLY A 49 -7.28 21.05 -0.06
CA GLY A 49 -7.03 21.10 -1.49
C GLY A 49 -7.02 19.71 -2.11
N GLU A 50 -5.90 19.34 -2.72
CA GLU A 50 -5.72 18.04 -3.38
C GLU A 50 -5.35 16.89 -2.44
N GLN A 51 -5.13 17.15 -1.15
CA GLN A 51 -4.72 16.11 -0.18
C GLN A 51 -5.85 15.17 0.22
N ILE A 52 -7.11 15.51 -0.05
CA ILE A 52 -8.23 14.59 0.12
C ILE A 52 -8.79 14.18 -1.23
N LYS A 53 -9.03 12.89 -1.43
CA LYS A 53 -9.57 12.34 -2.68
C LYS A 53 -10.81 11.47 -2.45
N PRO A 54 -11.73 11.44 -3.42
CA PRO A 54 -12.81 10.45 -3.42
C PRO A 54 -12.25 9.07 -3.73
N GLU A 55 -12.84 8.06 -3.11
CA GLU A 55 -12.62 6.66 -3.48
C GLU A 55 -13.88 6.04 -4.10
N MET A 56 -13.82 4.77 -4.54
CA MET A 56 -14.95 4.04 -5.14
C MET A 56 -16.23 4.15 -4.31
N SER A 57 -16.10 3.97 -2.99
CA SER A 57 -17.22 4.08 -2.04
C SER A 57 -17.31 5.48 -1.45
N GLN A 58 -18.50 6.05 -1.40
CA GLN A 58 -18.76 7.33 -0.72
C GLN A 58 -18.58 7.27 0.80
N SER A 59 -18.38 6.07 1.36
CA SER A 59 -18.03 5.88 2.78
C SER A 59 -16.53 5.89 3.05
N THR A 60 -15.73 6.23 2.03
CA THR A 60 -14.27 6.30 2.09
C THR A 60 -13.79 7.70 1.79
N LEU A 61 -12.79 8.15 2.53
CA LEU A 61 -12.04 9.35 2.21
C LEU A 61 -10.55 9.02 2.24
N GLU A 62 -9.87 9.23 1.13
CA GLU A 62 -8.43 9.04 1.02
C GLU A 62 -7.71 10.35 1.41
N LEU A 63 -6.71 10.24 2.28
CA LEU A 63 -5.80 11.31 2.64
C LEU A 63 -4.42 11.02 2.04
N ILE A 64 -3.93 11.95 1.22
CA ILE A 64 -2.66 11.85 0.49
C ILE A 64 -1.67 12.87 1.06
N SER A 65 -0.47 12.40 1.41
CA SER A 65 0.63 13.28 1.79
C SER A 65 1.17 14.04 0.58
N LYS A 66 1.94 15.09 0.84
CA LYS A 66 2.88 15.62 -0.16
C LYS A 66 3.99 14.59 -0.42
N VAL A 67 4.88 14.90 -1.36
CA VAL A 67 6.15 14.18 -1.50
C VAL A 67 7.05 14.59 -0.33
N LEU A 68 7.39 13.61 0.51
CA LEU A 68 8.11 13.76 1.76
C LEU A 68 9.56 13.32 1.57
N PRO A 69 10.56 14.10 2.04
CA PRO A 69 11.96 13.72 1.88
C PRO A 69 12.38 12.54 2.78
N ASP A 70 11.78 12.43 3.97
CA ASP A 70 12.20 11.47 5.01
C ASP A 70 11.03 11.12 5.95
N ILE A 71 11.25 10.08 6.78
CA ILE A 71 10.23 9.60 7.71
C ILE A 71 9.96 10.59 8.85
N ALA A 72 10.95 11.40 9.26
CA ALA A 72 10.77 12.43 10.27
C ALA A 72 9.79 13.52 9.80
N THR A 73 9.84 13.88 8.52
CA THR A 73 8.92 14.82 7.88
C THR A 73 7.55 14.18 7.68
N ALA A 74 7.51 12.91 7.27
CA ALA A 74 6.27 12.14 7.21
C ALA A 74 5.53 12.13 8.56
N ARG A 75 6.27 11.91 9.66
CA ARG A 75 5.71 11.91 11.02
C ARG A 75 5.00 13.22 11.38
N ARG A 76 5.62 14.36 11.08
CA ARG A 76 5.03 15.67 11.35
C ARG A 76 3.79 15.89 10.49
N GLU A 77 3.91 15.65 9.18
CA GLU A 77 2.82 15.89 8.25
C GLU A 77 1.60 15.00 8.54
N LEU A 78 1.78 13.69 8.70
CA LEU A 78 0.67 12.77 8.98
C LEU A 78 -0.03 13.08 10.30
N HIS A 79 0.72 13.48 11.34
CA HIS A 79 0.11 13.87 12.61
C HIS A 79 -0.75 15.12 12.45
N ASP A 80 -0.25 16.14 11.77
CA ASP A 80 -0.94 17.42 11.57
C ASP A 80 -2.17 17.25 10.65
N THR A 81 -2.02 16.57 9.52
CA THR A 81 -3.08 16.38 8.52
C THR A 81 -4.18 15.46 9.03
N ARG A 82 -3.86 14.31 9.67
CA ARG A 82 -4.87 13.44 10.30
C ARG A 82 -5.61 14.17 11.41
N ALA A 83 -4.91 14.92 12.27
CA ALA A 83 -5.57 15.66 13.34
C ALA A 83 -6.48 16.77 12.80
N ALA A 84 -6.07 17.45 11.71
CA ALA A 84 -6.92 18.41 11.02
C ALA A 84 -8.15 17.73 10.41
N LEU A 85 -7.97 16.60 9.71
CA LEU A 85 -9.06 15.85 9.08
C LEU A 85 -10.07 15.35 10.11
N ALA A 86 -9.59 14.76 11.21
CA ALA A 86 -10.44 14.29 12.30
C ALA A 86 -11.28 15.41 12.91
N ARG A 87 -10.68 16.59 13.16
CA ARG A 87 -11.42 17.77 13.65
C ARG A 87 -12.44 18.28 12.64
N PHE A 88 -12.09 18.26 11.37
CA PHE A 88 -12.97 18.70 10.28
C PHE A 88 -14.22 17.81 10.17
N VAL A 89 -14.05 16.49 10.03
CA VAL A 89 -15.18 15.57 9.88
C VAL A 89 -16.05 15.49 11.14
N ALA A 90 -15.47 15.71 12.32
CA ALA A 90 -16.20 15.74 13.58
C ALA A 90 -17.25 16.86 13.66
N GLN A 91 -17.05 17.97 12.94
CA GLN A 91 -18.03 19.07 12.84
C GLN A 91 -19.30 18.64 12.09
N GLU A 92 -19.21 17.59 11.28
CA GLU A 92 -20.29 17.03 10.48
C GLU A 92 -20.93 15.80 11.15
N GLY A 93 -20.61 15.52 12.42
CA GLY A 93 -21.10 14.34 13.14
C GLY A 93 -20.46 13.02 12.70
N ILE A 94 -19.37 13.09 11.93
CA ILE A 94 -18.64 11.94 11.39
C ILE A 94 -17.39 11.67 12.22
N ALA A 95 -16.99 10.41 12.34
CA ALA A 95 -15.68 9.99 12.82
C ALA A 95 -14.93 9.21 11.75
N LEU A 96 -13.60 9.21 11.87
CA LEU A 96 -12.73 8.38 11.03
C LEU A 96 -12.43 7.07 11.75
N VAL A 97 -12.53 5.96 11.04
CA VAL A 97 -11.99 4.66 11.48
C VAL A 97 -10.89 4.22 10.52
N SER A 98 -9.82 3.67 11.08
CA SER A 98 -8.62 3.22 10.36
C SER A 98 -8.41 1.73 10.61
N ALA A 99 -8.87 0.92 9.64
CA ALA A 99 -8.80 -0.54 9.64
C ALA A 99 -9.07 -1.07 8.24
N GLY A 100 -8.55 -2.24 7.88
CA GLY A 100 -8.65 -2.78 6.52
C GLY A 100 -10.08 -3.12 6.04
N THR A 101 -11.01 -3.37 6.97
CA THR A 101 -12.44 -3.56 6.69
C THR A 101 -13.28 -2.95 7.80
N HIS A 102 -14.52 -2.57 7.48
CA HIS A 102 -15.50 -2.22 8.50
C HIS A 102 -16.11 -3.49 9.12
N PRO A 103 -16.30 -3.57 10.46
CA PRO A 103 -16.70 -4.83 11.11
C PRO A 103 -18.12 -5.29 10.81
N SER A 104 -19.09 -4.37 10.73
CA SER A 104 -20.53 -4.70 10.67
C SER A 104 -21.24 -4.24 9.39
N SER A 105 -21.02 -2.99 8.94
CA SER A 105 -21.65 -2.43 7.75
C SER A 105 -21.53 -3.32 6.50
N SER A 106 -22.62 -3.38 5.75
CA SER A 106 -22.73 -4.13 4.52
C SER A 106 -22.38 -3.25 3.32
N TRP A 107 -21.61 -3.80 2.39
CA TRP A 107 -21.28 -3.15 1.11
C TRP A 107 -22.51 -2.87 0.26
N ARG A 108 -23.60 -3.62 0.45
CA ARG A 108 -24.86 -3.44 -0.31
C ARG A 108 -25.58 -2.14 0.03
N ASP A 109 -25.30 -1.58 1.19
CA ASP A 109 -25.94 -0.35 1.68
C ASP A 109 -25.11 0.89 1.33
N GLN A 110 -23.92 0.70 0.74
CA GLN A 110 -23.00 1.79 0.43
C GLN A 110 -23.25 2.34 -0.98
N GLN A 111 -23.12 3.67 -1.11
CA GLN A 111 -23.23 4.34 -2.39
C GLN A 111 -21.87 4.44 -3.07
N SER A 112 -21.85 4.22 -4.39
CA SER A 112 -20.67 4.47 -5.20
C SER A 112 -20.50 5.97 -5.49
N SER A 113 -19.26 6.41 -5.62
CA SER A 113 -18.92 7.77 -6.02
C SER A 113 -19.37 8.05 -7.46
N ARG A 114 -19.73 9.31 -7.76
CA ARG A 114 -20.45 9.69 -9.00
C ARG A 114 -19.56 10.02 -10.20
N GLY A 115 -18.24 9.82 -10.11
CA GLY A 115 -17.30 10.09 -11.19
C GLY A 115 -17.41 9.12 -12.36
N GLU A 116 -17.21 9.58 -13.59
CA GLU A 116 -17.31 8.78 -14.83
C GLU A 116 -16.48 7.48 -14.75
N ARG A 117 -15.22 7.58 -14.29
CA ARG A 117 -14.35 6.44 -14.00
C ARG A 117 -15.00 5.39 -13.08
N TYR A 118 -15.71 5.81 -12.04
CA TYR A 118 -16.33 4.89 -11.09
C TYR A 118 -17.56 4.19 -11.68
N VAL A 119 -18.32 4.89 -12.53
CA VAL A 119 -19.44 4.31 -13.28
C VAL A 119 -18.95 3.25 -14.26
N GLU A 120 -17.89 3.52 -15.00
CA GLU A 120 -17.28 2.56 -15.93
C GLU A 120 -16.78 1.31 -15.20
N LEU A 121 -16.07 1.48 -14.08
CA LEU A 121 -15.61 0.37 -13.26
C LEU A 121 -16.79 -0.46 -12.70
N ALA A 122 -17.86 0.18 -12.24
CA ALA A 122 -19.06 -0.49 -11.76
C ALA A 122 -19.72 -1.37 -12.83
N GLU A 123 -19.73 -0.88 -14.07
CA GLU A 123 -20.25 -1.63 -15.22
C GLU A 123 -19.32 -2.77 -15.64
N GLU A 124 -18.01 -2.57 -15.62
CA GLU A 124 -17.03 -3.58 -16.02
C GLU A 124 -16.94 -4.75 -15.01
N TYR A 125 -16.85 -4.44 -13.71
CA TYR A 125 -16.49 -5.41 -12.66
C TYR A 125 -17.68 -5.89 -11.81
N GLN A 126 -18.85 -5.25 -11.94
CA GLN A 126 -20.09 -5.67 -11.30
C GLN A 126 -19.91 -5.91 -9.79
N ASP A 127 -20.35 -7.06 -9.26
CA ASP A 127 -20.32 -7.34 -7.82
C ASP A 127 -18.91 -7.43 -7.22
N ILE A 128 -17.86 -7.53 -8.02
CA ILE A 128 -16.48 -7.46 -7.51
C ILE A 128 -16.25 -6.06 -6.94
N VAL A 129 -16.48 -5.03 -7.74
CA VAL A 129 -16.26 -3.64 -7.35
C VAL A 129 -17.36 -3.05 -6.47
N ARG A 130 -18.61 -3.51 -6.59
CA ARG A 130 -19.66 -3.11 -5.63
C ARG A 130 -19.37 -3.57 -4.21
N SER A 131 -18.63 -4.68 -4.07
CA SER A 131 -18.18 -5.19 -2.78
C SER A 131 -16.84 -4.61 -2.30
N ASP A 132 -16.31 -3.62 -3.02
CA ASP A 132 -15.05 -2.94 -2.69
C ASP A 132 -15.28 -1.95 -1.53
N LEU A 133 -15.23 -2.51 -0.33
CA LEU A 133 -15.40 -1.79 0.94
C LEU A 133 -14.23 -2.11 1.87
N ILE A 134 -13.04 -1.92 1.31
CA ILE A 134 -11.77 -2.20 1.97
C ILE A 134 -10.94 -0.92 1.99
N PHE A 135 -10.02 -0.85 2.95
CA PHE A 135 -9.27 0.37 3.22
C PHE A 135 -7.79 0.02 3.36
N GLY A 136 -6.97 0.60 2.51
CA GLY A 136 -5.55 0.32 2.40
C GLY A 136 -4.67 1.46 2.90
N LEU A 137 -3.42 1.08 3.18
CA LEU A 137 -2.29 2.00 3.19
C LEU A 137 -1.50 1.80 1.90
N HIS A 138 -1.32 2.85 1.11
CA HIS A 138 -0.38 2.85 -0.01
C HIS A 138 0.86 3.66 0.34
N VAL A 139 2.03 3.09 0.05
CA VAL A 139 3.32 3.75 0.26
C VAL A 139 4.07 3.81 -1.05
N HIS A 140 4.32 5.01 -1.53
CA HIS A 140 5.19 5.30 -2.65
C HIS A 140 6.60 5.59 -2.14
N VAL A 141 7.59 4.96 -2.75
CA VAL A 141 9.00 5.28 -2.54
C VAL A 141 9.61 5.73 -3.86
N GLY A 142 10.23 6.91 -3.88
CA GLY A 142 10.92 7.49 -5.03
C GLY A 142 12.03 6.59 -5.56
N VAL A 143 12.00 6.31 -6.87
CA VAL A 143 13.06 5.61 -7.62
C VAL A 143 13.05 6.16 -9.04
N GLU A 144 14.01 7.05 -9.35
CA GLU A 144 14.08 7.75 -10.63
C GLU A 144 14.41 6.81 -11.81
N ASP A 145 15.38 5.90 -11.60
CA ASP A 145 15.78 4.94 -12.63
C ASP A 145 14.74 3.81 -12.74
N LYS A 146 14.16 3.67 -13.94
CA LYS A 146 13.09 2.72 -14.21
C LYS A 146 13.54 1.27 -14.20
N ASP A 147 14.77 0.97 -14.61
CA ASP A 147 15.30 -0.39 -14.55
C ASP A 147 15.64 -0.77 -13.10
N VAL A 148 16.13 0.19 -12.30
CA VAL A 148 16.24 0.02 -10.84
C VAL A 148 14.86 -0.25 -10.24
N ALA A 149 13.82 0.51 -10.60
CA ALA A 149 12.47 0.31 -10.08
C ALA A 149 11.91 -1.10 -10.36
N ILE A 150 12.16 -1.65 -11.56
CA ILE A 150 11.79 -3.03 -11.90
C ILE A 150 12.58 -4.05 -11.09
N SER A 151 13.89 -3.85 -10.97
CA SER A 151 14.76 -4.71 -10.18
C SER A 151 14.33 -4.75 -8.72
N VAL A 152 14.06 -3.58 -8.13
CA VAL A 152 13.53 -3.43 -6.78
C VAL A 152 12.17 -4.11 -6.63
N MET A 153 11.19 -3.85 -7.51
CA MET A 153 9.87 -4.48 -7.43
C MET A 153 9.98 -6.02 -7.47
N ASN A 154 10.78 -6.57 -8.39
CA ASN A 154 10.99 -8.00 -8.55
C ASN A 154 11.51 -8.68 -7.27
N GLN A 155 12.33 -7.97 -6.49
CA GLN A 155 12.92 -8.48 -5.26
C GLN A 155 12.02 -8.20 -4.05
N ALA A 156 11.53 -6.97 -3.93
CA ALA A 156 10.67 -6.49 -2.85
C ALA A 156 9.39 -7.30 -2.69
N ARG A 157 8.83 -7.84 -3.78
CA ARG A 157 7.65 -8.74 -3.72
C ARG A 157 7.86 -9.96 -2.80
N THR A 158 9.11 -10.36 -2.54
CA THR A 158 9.46 -11.43 -1.59
C THR A 158 8.91 -11.17 -0.19
N TRP A 159 8.80 -9.91 0.22
CA TRP A 159 8.36 -9.49 1.56
C TRP A 159 6.92 -8.98 1.62
N ILE A 160 6.13 -9.12 0.54
CA ILE A 160 4.68 -8.88 0.56
C ILE A 160 4.00 -9.59 1.76
N PRO A 161 4.30 -10.88 2.07
CA PRO A 161 3.69 -11.55 3.22
C PRO A 161 4.04 -10.89 4.56
N HIS A 162 5.23 -10.34 4.71
CA HIS A 162 5.70 -9.69 5.94
C HIS A 162 4.99 -8.36 6.17
N LEU A 163 4.92 -7.53 5.13
CA LEU A 163 4.19 -6.25 5.18
C LEU A 163 2.70 -6.47 5.47
N LEU A 164 2.10 -7.49 4.85
CA LEU A 164 0.72 -7.88 5.15
C LEU A 164 0.56 -8.36 6.59
N ALA A 165 1.44 -9.24 7.08
CA ALA A 165 1.36 -9.75 8.45
C ALA A 165 1.47 -8.64 9.51
N LEU A 166 2.33 -7.65 9.28
CA LEU A 166 2.48 -6.47 10.14
C LEU A 166 1.23 -5.58 10.14
N SER A 167 0.57 -5.42 9.00
CA SER A 167 -0.60 -4.54 8.85
C SER A 167 -1.94 -5.19 9.21
N THR A 168 -2.02 -6.53 9.29
CA THR A 168 -3.32 -7.22 9.42
C THR A 168 -4.19 -6.70 10.58
N ASN A 169 -5.36 -6.16 10.24
CA ASN A 169 -6.36 -5.70 11.22
C ASN A 169 -7.81 -5.79 10.72
N ALA A 170 -8.06 -6.60 9.69
CA ALA A 170 -9.36 -6.77 9.05
C ALA A 170 -9.98 -8.17 9.26
N PRO A 171 -10.27 -8.61 10.52
CA PRO A 171 -10.77 -9.96 10.76
C PRO A 171 -12.28 -10.13 10.54
N PHE A 172 -13.02 -9.03 10.43
CA PHE A 172 -14.48 -9.01 10.31
C PHE A 172 -14.93 -8.60 8.90
N TRP A 173 -16.08 -9.12 8.48
CA TRP A 173 -16.74 -8.71 7.24
C TRP A 173 -18.25 -8.89 7.36
N SER A 174 -19.01 -7.82 7.13
CA SER A 174 -20.48 -7.81 7.18
C SER A 174 -21.06 -8.45 8.45
N GLY A 175 -20.51 -8.07 9.61
CA GLY A 175 -20.99 -8.51 10.93
C GLY A 175 -20.48 -9.89 11.37
N ARG A 176 -19.58 -10.51 10.61
CA ARG A 176 -19.08 -11.87 10.90
C ARG A 176 -17.57 -11.91 11.06
N MET A 177 -17.11 -12.64 12.07
CA MET A 177 -15.70 -13.04 12.18
C MET A 177 -15.36 -14.01 11.04
N THR A 178 -14.42 -13.62 10.19
CA THR A 178 -14.10 -14.35 8.95
C THR A 178 -13.19 -15.54 9.20
N GLY A 179 -12.44 -15.52 10.31
CA GLY A 179 -11.35 -16.45 10.60
C GLY A 179 -10.01 -16.05 9.97
N LEU A 180 -9.96 -14.95 9.20
CA LEU A 180 -8.75 -14.36 8.66
C LEU A 180 -8.32 -13.16 9.52
N LYS A 181 -7.04 -12.79 9.44
CA LYS A 181 -6.50 -11.55 10.02
C LYS A 181 -6.56 -10.38 9.05
N SER A 182 -6.48 -10.63 7.74
CA SER A 182 -6.77 -9.67 6.67
C SER A 182 -7.81 -10.24 5.70
N TYR A 183 -9.07 -9.83 5.87
CA TYR A 183 -10.12 -10.10 4.88
C TYR A 183 -10.05 -9.12 3.70
N ARG A 184 -9.47 -7.93 3.89
CA ARG A 184 -9.18 -6.98 2.81
C ARG A 184 -8.44 -7.64 1.66
N ALA A 185 -7.38 -8.40 1.96
CA ALA A 185 -6.60 -9.09 0.93
C ALA A 185 -7.41 -10.16 0.16
N VAL A 186 -8.48 -10.72 0.75
CA VAL A 186 -9.40 -11.63 0.02
C VAL A 186 -10.23 -10.87 -0.99
N GLN A 187 -10.80 -9.73 -0.58
CA GLN A 187 -11.61 -8.89 -1.45
C GLN A 187 -10.78 -8.37 -2.62
N TRP A 188 -9.56 -7.89 -2.33
CA TRP A 188 -8.66 -7.37 -3.37
C TRP A 188 -8.26 -8.42 -4.41
N LYS A 189 -7.99 -9.67 -3.98
CA LYS A 189 -7.58 -10.77 -4.89
C LYS A 189 -8.62 -11.13 -5.96
N ARG A 190 -9.88 -10.69 -5.80
CA ARG A 190 -10.96 -10.98 -6.76
C ARG A 190 -10.87 -10.15 -8.04
N PHE A 191 -10.14 -9.04 -8.01
CA PHE A 191 -9.97 -8.17 -9.17
C PHE A 191 -8.97 -8.77 -10.19
N PRO A 192 -9.18 -8.60 -11.50
CA PRO A 192 -8.18 -8.91 -12.51
C PRO A 192 -6.89 -8.13 -12.27
N ARG A 193 -5.74 -8.74 -12.58
CA ARG A 193 -4.42 -8.09 -12.43
C ARG A 193 -4.17 -7.57 -11.00
N SER A 194 -4.69 -8.28 -10.00
CA SER A 194 -4.43 -8.02 -8.58
C SER A 194 -3.53 -9.10 -7.96
N GLY A 195 -3.03 -8.86 -6.76
CA GLY A 195 -2.19 -9.80 -6.02
C GLY A 195 -0.71 -9.68 -6.33
N VAL A 196 0.04 -10.77 -6.14
CA VAL A 196 1.51 -10.77 -6.26
C VAL A 196 1.90 -10.51 -7.71
N PRO A 197 2.74 -9.48 -8.00
CA PRO A 197 3.14 -9.17 -9.36
C PRO A 197 4.06 -10.24 -9.96
N TYR A 198 4.04 -10.32 -11.30
CA TYR A 198 5.04 -11.06 -12.06
C TYR A 198 6.42 -10.40 -11.96
N SER A 199 7.46 -11.12 -12.39
CA SER A 199 8.80 -10.55 -12.51
C SER A 199 9.09 -10.20 -13.97
N PHE A 200 9.70 -9.04 -14.18
CA PHE A 200 10.06 -8.54 -15.52
C PHE A 200 11.58 -8.41 -15.66
N ALA A 201 12.10 -8.65 -16.87
CA ALA A 201 13.55 -8.58 -17.11
C ALA A 201 14.10 -7.15 -17.13
N SER A 202 13.26 -6.17 -17.49
CA SER A 202 13.62 -4.76 -17.62
C SER A 202 12.37 -3.87 -17.64
N TRP A 203 12.57 -2.55 -17.57
CA TRP A 203 11.51 -1.58 -17.80
C TRP A 203 10.86 -1.75 -19.17
N GLY A 204 11.65 -2.01 -20.22
CA GLY A 204 11.12 -2.23 -21.57
C GLY A 204 10.15 -3.42 -21.64
N ALA A 205 10.45 -4.52 -20.93
CA ALA A 205 9.55 -5.68 -20.89
C ALA A 205 8.24 -5.39 -20.13
N PHE A 206 8.33 -4.65 -19.02
CA PHE A 206 7.15 -4.21 -18.28
C PHE A 206 6.30 -3.24 -19.10
N ASN A 207 6.92 -2.20 -19.67
CA ASN A 207 6.22 -1.22 -20.49
C ASN A 207 5.58 -1.86 -21.73
N GLY A 208 6.26 -2.82 -22.37
CA GLY A 208 5.68 -3.60 -23.46
C GLY A 208 4.42 -4.36 -23.02
N TYR A 209 4.46 -5.03 -21.87
CA TYR A 209 3.27 -5.69 -21.29
C TYR A 209 2.12 -4.71 -21.03
N VAL A 210 2.41 -3.53 -20.47
CA VAL A 210 1.37 -2.50 -20.24
C VAL A 210 0.79 -2.01 -21.56
N GLN A 211 1.65 -1.72 -22.55
CA GLN A 211 1.21 -1.23 -23.86
C GLN A 211 0.36 -2.26 -24.61
N ASP A 212 0.74 -3.55 -24.56
CA ASP A 212 -0.06 -4.62 -25.15
C ASP A 212 -1.47 -4.66 -24.55
N LEU A 213 -1.60 -4.47 -23.22
CA LEU A 213 -2.92 -4.43 -22.57
C LEU A 213 -3.75 -3.20 -23.01
N ILE A 214 -3.11 -2.06 -23.23
CA ILE A 214 -3.78 -0.83 -23.68
C ILE A 214 -4.22 -0.99 -25.15
N ASP A 215 -3.31 -1.42 -26.02
CA ASP A 215 -3.57 -1.59 -27.45
C ASP A 215 -4.66 -2.63 -27.72
N MET A 216 -4.67 -3.70 -26.91
CA MET A 216 -5.69 -4.75 -26.93
C MET A 216 -6.95 -4.40 -26.13
N LYS A 217 -7.07 -3.16 -25.63
CA LYS A 217 -8.24 -2.63 -24.90
C LYS A 217 -8.63 -3.45 -23.66
N CYS A 218 -7.65 -4.10 -23.05
CA CYS A 218 -7.81 -4.80 -21.77
C CYS A 218 -7.83 -3.82 -20.58
N ILE A 219 -7.16 -2.68 -20.73
CA ILE A 219 -7.15 -1.53 -19.82
C ILE A 219 -7.07 -0.23 -20.64
N ASP A 220 -7.47 0.88 -20.02
CA ASP A 220 -7.32 2.25 -20.54
C ASP A 220 -5.93 2.82 -20.23
N ASP A 221 -5.41 2.53 -19.04
CA ASP A 221 -4.07 2.92 -18.62
C ASP A 221 -3.48 1.97 -17.56
N GLY A 222 -2.21 2.22 -17.21
CA GLY A 222 -1.47 1.40 -16.24
C GLY A 222 -1.99 1.44 -14.80
N LYS A 223 -2.87 2.37 -14.41
CA LYS A 223 -3.48 2.41 -13.06
C LYS A 223 -4.41 1.23 -12.81
N LYS A 224 -4.95 0.59 -13.85
CA LYS A 224 -5.76 -0.65 -13.76
C LYS A 224 -4.94 -1.93 -13.54
N ILE A 225 -3.65 -1.79 -13.19
CA ILE A 225 -2.80 -2.88 -12.68
C ILE A 225 -2.78 -2.79 -11.15
N TRP A 226 -3.55 -3.63 -10.47
CA TRP A 226 -3.81 -3.56 -9.03
C TRP A 226 -2.94 -4.52 -8.19
N TRP A 227 -1.69 -4.70 -8.61
CA TRP A 227 -0.75 -5.55 -7.88
C TRP A 227 -0.45 -5.05 -6.47
N ASP A 228 -0.06 -5.97 -5.59
CA ASP A 228 0.32 -5.70 -4.19
C ASP A 228 1.54 -4.76 -4.08
N ILE A 229 2.38 -4.74 -5.12
CA ILE A 229 3.48 -3.81 -5.32
C ILE A 229 3.66 -3.58 -6.83
N ARG A 230 3.97 -2.35 -7.26
CA ARG A 230 4.21 -2.03 -8.68
C ARG A 230 5.13 -0.81 -8.83
N PRO A 231 5.89 -0.69 -9.93
CA PRO A 231 6.31 0.62 -10.43
C PRO A 231 5.05 1.40 -10.75
N HIS A 232 4.97 2.63 -10.29
CA HIS A 232 3.83 3.48 -10.60
C HIS A 232 3.87 3.91 -12.08
N ALA A 233 2.72 3.97 -12.73
CA ALA A 233 2.62 4.19 -14.17
C ALA A 233 3.06 5.61 -14.61
N TYR A 234 2.91 6.60 -13.72
CA TYR A 234 3.18 8.01 -14.00
C TYR A 234 4.29 8.61 -13.15
N PHE A 235 4.22 8.41 -11.84
CA PHE A 235 5.27 8.78 -10.89
C PHE A 235 6.47 7.84 -10.93
N ASP A 236 7.66 8.40 -10.71
CA ASP A 236 8.93 7.69 -10.58
C ASP A 236 9.04 7.06 -9.18
N THR A 237 8.14 6.12 -8.89
CA THR A 237 8.03 5.48 -7.58
C THR A 237 7.79 3.97 -7.72
N VAL A 238 8.22 3.23 -6.71
CA VAL A 238 7.71 1.89 -6.42
C VAL A 238 6.64 2.03 -5.34
N GLU A 239 5.45 1.53 -5.62
CA GLU A 239 4.26 1.68 -4.80
C GLU A 239 3.88 0.34 -4.17
N PHE A 240 3.78 0.33 -2.83
CA PHE A 240 3.31 -0.81 -2.04
C PHE A 240 1.83 -0.62 -1.69
N ARG A 241 1.00 -1.61 -2.01
CA ARG A 241 -0.47 -1.55 -1.86
C ARG A 241 -1.06 -2.72 -1.06
N VAL A 242 -0.19 -3.61 -0.56
CA VAL A 242 -0.60 -4.83 0.15
C VAL A 242 -1.21 -4.54 1.53
N CYS A 243 -0.82 -3.46 2.19
CA CYS A 243 -1.13 -3.23 3.60
C CYS A 243 -2.61 -2.98 3.86
N ASP A 244 -3.16 -3.62 4.90
CA ASP A 244 -4.39 -3.13 5.53
C ASP A 244 -4.12 -1.75 6.16
N MET A 245 -5.15 -0.89 6.21
CA MET A 245 -5.01 0.44 6.80
C MET A 245 -4.68 0.37 8.32
N PRO A 246 -3.48 0.80 8.78
CA PRO A 246 -3.08 0.66 10.19
C PRO A 246 -3.85 1.59 11.13
N SER A 247 -4.15 1.10 12.34
CA SER A 247 -5.01 1.83 13.29
C SER A 247 -4.36 3.05 13.93
N THR A 248 -3.03 3.16 13.92
CA THR A 248 -2.30 4.28 14.52
C THR A 248 -1.36 4.94 13.52
N VAL A 249 -1.00 6.20 13.78
CA VAL A 249 -0.02 6.94 12.97
C VAL A 249 1.36 6.27 13.05
N ASP A 250 1.75 5.80 14.23
CA ASP A 250 3.05 5.17 14.44
C ASP A 250 3.16 3.85 13.66
N ASP A 251 2.09 3.06 13.56
CA ASP A 251 2.06 1.85 12.73
C ASP A 251 2.14 2.18 11.23
N THR A 252 1.44 3.23 10.77
CA THR A 252 1.59 3.73 9.40
C THR A 252 3.05 4.11 9.12
N LEU A 253 3.66 4.90 10.01
CA LEU A 253 5.03 5.37 9.85
C LEU A 253 6.04 4.20 9.88
N ALA A 254 5.84 3.21 10.75
CA ALA A 254 6.69 2.03 10.80
C ALA A 254 6.65 1.23 9.49
N LEU A 255 5.47 1.06 8.90
CA LEU A 255 5.31 0.40 7.59
C LEU A 255 5.91 1.25 6.46
N ALA A 256 5.70 2.57 6.46
CA ALA A 256 6.27 3.46 5.46
C ALA A 256 7.81 3.46 5.51
N ALA A 257 8.41 3.53 6.70
CA ALA A 257 9.84 3.45 6.92
C ALA A 257 10.41 2.11 6.44
N LEU A 258 9.73 1.00 6.72
CA LEU A 258 10.16 -0.32 6.27
C LEU A 258 10.11 -0.44 4.74
N CYS A 259 9.07 0.10 4.09
CA CYS A 259 9.00 0.18 2.63
C CYS A 259 10.16 1.02 2.07
N GLN A 260 10.44 2.18 2.66
CA GLN A 260 11.56 3.06 2.28
C GLN A 260 12.91 2.35 2.38
N ALA A 261 13.18 1.74 3.54
CA ALA A 261 14.43 1.04 3.82
C ALA A 261 14.59 -0.19 2.91
N LEU A 262 13.52 -0.92 2.63
CA LEU A 262 13.55 -2.05 1.71
C LEU A 262 13.91 -1.60 0.29
N VAL A 263 13.31 -0.52 -0.20
CA VAL A 263 13.63 0.03 -1.55
C VAL A 263 15.08 0.52 -1.59
N ALA A 264 15.51 1.31 -0.60
CA ALA A 264 16.88 1.81 -0.51
C ALA A 264 17.92 0.68 -0.48
N LYS A 265 17.66 -0.36 0.33
CA LYS A 265 18.54 -1.54 0.43
C LYS A 265 18.66 -2.26 -0.91
N LEU A 266 17.54 -2.51 -1.59
CA LEU A 266 17.51 -3.25 -2.85
C LEU A 266 18.14 -2.44 -3.99
N ALA A 267 17.91 -1.12 -4.03
CA ALA A 267 18.57 -0.23 -4.99
C ALA A 267 20.09 -0.24 -4.81
N ARG A 268 20.58 -0.11 -3.56
CA ARG A 268 22.01 -0.19 -3.23
C ARG A 268 22.63 -1.53 -3.64
N LEU A 269 21.92 -2.64 -3.44
CA LEU A 269 22.40 -3.95 -3.87
C LEU A 269 22.49 -4.06 -5.40
N TYR A 270 21.50 -3.50 -6.11
CA TYR A 270 21.49 -3.47 -7.57
C TYR A 270 22.66 -2.67 -8.14
N GLU A 271 22.92 -1.47 -7.63
CA GLU A 271 24.06 -0.63 -8.04
C GLU A 271 25.41 -1.31 -7.81
N GLN A 272 25.52 -2.09 -6.73
CA GLN A 272 26.71 -2.89 -6.40
C GLN A 272 26.82 -4.18 -7.20
N GLY A 273 25.84 -4.51 -8.07
CA GLY A 273 25.77 -5.77 -8.79
C GLY A 273 25.63 -6.99 -7.88
N LYS A 274 25.13 -6.81 -6.65
CA LYS A 274 24.96 -7.88 -5.67
C LYS A 274 23.59 -8.54 -5.84
N PRO A 275 23.50 -9.87 -5.70
CA PRO A 275 22.22 -10.55 -5.73
C PRO A 275 21.40 -10.20 -4.49
N ALA A 276 20.08 -10.13 -4.67
CA ALA A 276 19.11 -10.08 -3.59
C ALA A 276 18.12 -11.25 -3.69
N PRO A 277 17.38 -11.57 -2.62
CA PRO A 277 16.34 -12.60 -2.66
C PRO A 277 15.32 -12.37 -3.79
N LEU A 278 15.17 -13.38 -4.65
CA LEU A 278 14.16 -13.40 -5.72
C LEU A 278 13.34 -14.69 -5.62
N VAL A 279 12.16 -14.59 -5.02
CA VAL A 279 11.25 -15.72 -4.86
C VAL A 279 10.22 -15.73 -6.00
N GLN A 280 9.86 -16.92 -6.48
CA GLN A 280 8.81 -17.08 -7.50
C GLN A 280 7.44 -16.76 -6.90
N GLY A 281 6.56 -16.11 -7.68
CA GLY A 281 5.23 -15.67 -7.23
C GLY A 281 4.42 -16.76 -6.51
N ARG A 282 4.37 -17.98 -7.06
CA ARG A 282 3.65 -19.13 -6.46
C ARG A 282 4.08 -19.46 -5.03
N TYR A 283 5.33 -19.21 -4.66
CA TYR A 283 5.84 -19.44 -3.31
C TYR A 283 5.56 -18.25 -2.37
N ILE A 284 5.53 -17.04 -2.94
CA ILE A 284 5.08 -15.84 -2.22
C ILE A 284 3.60 -16.00 -1.86
N ASP A 285 2.77 -16.52 -2.77
CA ASP A 285 1.34 -16.77 -2.52
C ASP A 285 1.08 -17.71 -1.33
N GLU A 286 1.88 -18.77 -1.17
CA GLU A 286 1.78 -19.68 -0.01
C GLU A 286 2.00 -18.93 1.31
N ASN A 287 3.03 -18.08 1.36
CA ASN A 287 3.31 -17.28 2.55
C ASN A 287 2.30 -16.12 2.73
N LYS A 288 1.81 -15.53 1.63
CA LYS A 288 0.76 -14.49 1.67
C LYS A 288 -0.53 -15.05 2.27
N TRP A 289 -0.95 -16.25 1.89
CA TRP A 289 -2.09 -16.93 2.52
C TRP A 289 -1.91 -17.10 4.03
N ARG A 290 -0.72 -17.53 4.47
CA ARG A 290 -0.43 -17.70 5.89
C ARG A 290 -0.44 -16.37 6.65
N ALA A 291 0.13 -15.30 6.07
CA ALA A 291 0.04 -13.94 6.60
C ALA A 291 -1.42 -13.47 6.71
N MET A 292 -2.22 -13.65 5.65
CA MET A 292 -3.65 -13.31 5.66
C MET A 292 -4.43 -14.05 6.74
N ARG A 293 -4.13 -15.34 6.96
CA ARG A 293 -4.87 -16.21 7.88
C ARG A 293 -4.45 -16.06 9.33
N TYR A 294 -3.16 -15.88 9.61
CA TYR A 294 -2.58 -15.94 10.95
C TYR A 294 -1.82 -14.68 11.38
N GLY A 295 -1.58 -13.73 10.47
CA GLY A 295 -0.86 -12.49 10.77
C GLY A 295 0.54 -12.77 11.31
N LEU A 296 0.92 -12.10 12.39
CA LEU A 296 2.19 -12.31 13.08
C LEU A 296 2.34 -13.69 13.75
N ASP A 297 1.26 -14.45 13.90
CA ASP A 297 1.31 -15.81 14.46
C ASP A 297 1.47 -16.88 13.37
N ALA A 298 1.68 -16.45 12.12
CA ALA A 298 1.99 -17.35 11.01
C ALA A 298 3.39 -17.98 11.13
N GLU A 299 3.58 -19.10 10.43
CA GLU A 299 4.89 -19.62 10.08
C GLU A 299 5.21 -19.31 8.62
N VAL A 300 6.40 -18.80 8.34
CA VAL A 300 6.91 -18.55 6.99
C VAL A 300 7.68 -19.77 6.50
N ILE A 301 7.39 -20.20 5.27
CA ILE A 301 8.23 -21.16 4.55
C ILE A 301 9.33 -20.38 3.83
N ASP A 302 10.56 -20.55 4.28
CA ASP A 302 11.74 -20.05 3.59
C ASP A 302 12.14 -21.07 2.52
N PHE A 303 11.65 -20.85 1.30
CA PHE A 303 11.91 -21.73 0.16
C PHE A 303 13.37 -21.70 -0.31
N THR A 304 14.12 -20.65 0.05
CA THR A 304 15.55 -20.52 -0.29
C THR A 304 16.41 -21.36 0.64
N LYS A 305 16.21 -21.24 1.96
CA LYS A 305 16.94 -22.02 2.97
C LYS A 305 16.30 -23.38 3.29
N LYS A 306 15.13 -23.68 2.70
CA LYS A 306 14.34 -24.91 2.91
C LYS A 306 14.03 -25.18 4.39
N ARG A 307 13.51 -24.16 5.07
CA ARG A 307 13.14 -24.24 6.49
C ARG A 307 11.79 -23.56 6.74
N THR A 308 11.24 -23.81 7.92
CA THR A 308 10.10 -23.08 8.46
C THR A 308 10.57 -22.22 9.63
N ILE A 309 10.09 -20.98 9.70
CA ILE A 309 10.45 -20.02 10.73
C ILE A 309 9.19 -19.24 11.15
N SER A 310 9.12 -18.74 12.38
CA SER A 310 7.99 -17.90 12.79
C SER A 310 7.97 -16.61 11.95
N MET A 311 6.79 -16.05 11.69
CA MET A 311 6.65 -14.76 10.99
C MET A 311 7.41 -13.66 11.73
N ARG A 312 7.38 -13.66 13.07
CA ARG A 312 8.09 -12.68 13.90
C ARG A 312 9.60 -12.76 13.73
N ASP A 313 10.17 -13.97 13.73
CA ASP A 313 11.61 -14.14 13.51
C ASP A 313 11.99 -13.82 12.06
N SER A 314 11.14 -14.16 11.08
CA SER A 314 11.38 -13.78 9.69
C SER A 314 11.30 -12.26 9.46
N ILE A 315 10.44 -11.54 10.18
CA ILE A 315 10.41 -10.08 10.19
C ILE A 315 11.69 -9.52 10.84
N ARG A 316 12.19 -10.12 11.93
CA ARG A 316 13.49 -9.72 12.50
C ARG A 316 14.63 -9.88 11.49
N GLU A 317 14.67 -11.00 10.75
CA GLU A 317 15.65 -11.17 9.66
C GLU A 317 15.48 -10.13 8.54
N LEU A 318 14.26 -9.64 8.27
CA LEU A 318 14.02 -8.52 7.34
C LEU A 318 14.54 -7.19 7.92
N LEU A 319 14.31 -6.93 9.20
CA LEU A 319 14.82 -5.73 9.88
C LEU A 319 16.36 -5.72 9.86
N ASP A 320 16.99 -6.84 10.21
CA ASP A 320 18.45 -7.02 10.13
C ASP A 320 18.96 -6.83 8.69
N PHE A 321 18.17 -7.21 7.68
CA PHE A 321 18.55 -7.07 6.27
C PHE A 321 18.60 -5.62 5.80
N VAL A 322 17.74 -4.74 6.33
CA VAL A 322 17.66 -3.32 5.94
C VAL A 322 18.40 -2.38 6.90
N ASP A 323 18.91 -2.89 8.03
CA ASP A 323 19.54 -2.10 9.10
C ASP A 323 20.66 -1.17 8.62
N ASP A 324 21.49 -1.63 7.67
CA ASP A 324 22.64 -0.87 7.15
C ASP A 324 22.29 0.30 6.20
N VAL A 325 21.01 0.61 6.01
CA VAL A 325 20.56 1.77 5.23
C VAL A 325 19.64 2.72 6.01
N VAL A 326 19.23 2.37 7.24
CA VAL A 326 18.19 3.17 7.94
C VAL A 326 18.70 4.53 8.42
N ASP A 327 19.96 4.62 8.86
CA ASP A 327 20.55 5.86 9.37
C ASP A 327 20.57 6.99 8.33
N ASP A 328 20.65 6.63 7.04
CA ASP A 328 20.65 7.57 5.92
C ASP A 328 19.24 8.09 5.56
N LEU A 329 18.18 7.51 6.14
CA LEU A 329 16.77 7.79 5.79
C LEU A 329 16.01 8.65 6.82
N GLY A 330 16.65 8.99 7.95
CA GLY A 330 16.12 9.88 9.00
C GLY A 330 15.17 9.21 9.99
#